data_AF-A0A7U9MR67-F1
#
_entry.id   AF-A0A7U9MR67-F1
#
_cell.length_a   1.000
_cell.length_b   1.000
_cell.length_c   1.000
_cell.angle_alpha   90.00
_cell.angle_beta   90.00
_cell.angle_gamma   90.00
#
_symmetry.space_group_name_H-M   'P 1'
#
loop_
_entity.id
_entity.type
_entity.pdbx_description
1 polymer ?
#
loop_
_entity_poly.entity_id
_entity_poly.type
_entity_poly.pdbx_seq_one_letter_code
_entity_poly.pdbx_strand_id
1 'polypeptide(L)'
;MGTYYKHRKTESIKVPYSFRCEQCMKESGPLTATISGMEATINSNFKNLDEKREQKLGKMAHENLVSAVKEAHQNATGKNIYVKAFKDECPHCHKPQSWAVSGLKNDMFSTPIVCVILGIILGAGCYFFADVENSLTIAIAAAGICFVLAIGILLLNVIKVSSKKKQTSTATQKNTPVIEWSAVQNILNE
;
A
#
# COMPACT_ATOMS: atom_id res chain seq x y z
N MET A 1 8.77 -16.57 -32.22
CA MET A 1 8.55 -15.68 -31.05
C MET A 1 7.19 -15.02 -31.21
N GLY A 2 6.19 -15.42 -30.41
CA GLY A 2 4.89 -14.75 -30.43
C GLY A 2 4.97 -13.40 -29.73
N THR A 3 4.34 -12.36 -30.28
CA THR A 3 4.18 -11.07 -29.61
C THR A 3 3.07 -11.17 -28.57
N TYR A 4 3.42 -11.01 -27.30
CA TYR A 4 2.48 -10.96 -26.19
C TYR A 4 2.24 -9.50 -25.79
N TYR A 5 0.98 -9.08 -25.75
CA TYR A 5 0.54 -7.78 -25.29
C TYR A 5 -0.03 -7.90 -23.87
N LYS A 6 0.50 -7.09 -22.95
CA LYS A 6 0.02 -7.00 -21.57
C LYS A 6 -0.96 -5.83 -21.47
N HIS A 7 -2.22 -6.17 -21.24
CA HIS A 7 -3.29 -5.20 -21.04
C HIS A 7 -3.48 -4.94 -19.55
N ARG A 8 -3.66 -3.66 -19.18
CA ARG A 8 -3.75 -3.26 -17.78
C ARG A 8 -4.89 -2.26 -17.57
N LYS A 9 -5.59 -2.39 -16.46
CA LYS A 9 -6.63 -1.45 -16.05
C LYS A 9 -6.57 -1.25 -14.54
N THR A 10 -6.66 0.00 -14.11
CA THR A 10 -6.74 0.38 -12.70
C THR A 10 -7.97 1.27 -12.53
N GLU A 11 -8.80 0.98 -11.55
CA GLU A 11 -9.91 1.84 -11.15
C GLU A 11 -9.58 2.54 -9.84
N SER A 12 -10.08 3.76 -9.69
CA SER A 12 -9.83 4.61 -8.53
C SER A 12 -11.06 5.44 -8.20
N ILE A 13 -11.24 5.74 -6.92
CA ILE A 13 -12.31 6.60 -6.43
C ILE A 13 -11.76 7.69 -5.53
N LYS A 14 -12.45 8.84 -5.53
CA LYS A 14 -12.15 10.00 -4.70
C LYS A 14 -13.00 9.95 -3.44
N VAL A 15 -12.35 10.02 -2.28
CA VAL A 15 -12.99 10.04 -0.96
C VAL A 15 -12.69 11.38 -0.30
N PRO A 16 -13.70 12.23 -0.04
CA PRO A 16 -13.52 13.46 0.71
C PRO A 16 -13.16 13.18 2.17
N TYR A 17 -12.30 14.02 2.72
CA TYR A 17 -11.96 13.98 4.14
C TYR A 17 -11.50 15.35 4.63
N SER A 18 -11.55 15.55 5.93
CA SER A 18 -11.02 16.74 6.59
C SER A 18 -10.44 16.38 7.96
N PHE A 19 -9.60 17.23 8.50
CA PHE A 19 -9.09 17.07 9.86
C PHE A 19 -8.72 18.41 10.47
N ARG A 20 -8.81 18.47 11.80
CA ARG A 20 -8.26 19.57 12.57
C ARG A 20 -6.81 19.31 12.91
N CYS A 21 -5.91 20.17 12.46
CA CYS A 21 -4.47 20.00 12.70
C CYS A 21 -4.14 20.01 14.19
N GLU A 22 -3.39 19.00 14.64
CA GLU A 22 -2.97 18.80 16.03
C GLU A 22 -1.95 19.85 16.52
N GLN A 23 -1.28 20.55 15.60
CA GLN A 23 -0.22 21.51 15.93
C GLN A 23 -0.69 22.96 15.85
N CYS A 24 -1.37 23.34 14.77
CA CYS A 24 -1.84 24.72 14.58
C CYS A 24 -3.32 24.91 14.92
N MET A 25 -4.04 23.83 15.26
CA MET A 25 -5.46 23.82 15.62
C MET A 25 -6.42 24.35 14.55
N LYS A 26 -5.93 24.60 13.33
CA LYS A 26 -6.73 25.00 12.16
C LYS A 26 -7.31 23.78 11.46
N GLU A 27 -8.50 23.94 10.92
CA GLU A 27 -9.11 22.96 10.01
C GLU A 27 -8.31 22.88 8.71
N SER A 28 -8.09 21.66 8.22
CA SER A 28 -7.43 21.42 6.93
C SER A 28 -8.21 21.98 5.75
N GLY A 29 -9.52 22.20 5.92
CA GLY A 29 -10.46 22.36 4.81
C GLY A 29 -10.76 21.02 4.12
N PRO A 30 -11.58 21.05 3.06
CA PRO A 30 -11.95 19.85 2.32
C PRO A 30 -10.74 19.30 1.54
N LEU A 31 -10.34 18.08 1.87
CA LEU A 31 -9.32 17.33 1.16
C LEU A 31 -9.95 16.14 0.45
N THR A 32 -9.23 15.57 -0.51
CA THR A 32 -9.71 14.42 -1.27
C THR A 32 -8.59 13.40 -1.39
N ALA A 33 -8.86 12.18 -0.95
CA ALA A 33 -7.97 11.04 -1.09
C ALA A 33 -8.40 10.24 -2.33
N THR A 34 -7.44 9.80 -3.14
CA THR A 34 -7.71 8.89 -4.25
C THR A 34 -7.34 7.48 -3.82
N ILE A 35 -8.33 6.62 -3.62
CA ILE A 35 -8.14 5.19 -3.35
C ILE A 35 -8.13 4.46 -4.69
N SER A 36 -7.05 3.73 -4.98
CA SER A 36 -6.92 2.94 -6.20
C SER A 36 -6.88 1.45 -5.86
N GLY A 37 -7.62 0.65 -6.62
CA GLY A 37 -7.53 -0.81 -6.55
C GLY A 37 -6.21 -1.33 -7.12
N MET A 38 -5.90 -2.61 -6.85
CA MET A 38 -4.77 -3.29 -7.48
C MET A 38 -4.94 -3.34 -9.01
N GLU A 39 -3.85 -3.06 -9.74
CA GLU A 39 -3.84 -3.07 -11.22
C GLU A 39 -4.26 -4.46 -11.73
N ALA A 40 -5.38 -4.53 -12.44
CA ALA A 40 -5.81 -5.74 -13.11
C ALA A 40 -5.02 -5.91 -14.40
N THR A 41 -4.53 -7.12 -14.68
CA THR A 41 -3.75 -7.40 -15.89
C THR A 41 -4.20 -8.66 -16.61
N ILE A 42 -4.31 -8.61 -17.94
CA ILE A 42 -4.54 -9.77 -18.80
C ILE A 42 -3.46 -9.78 -19.90
N ASN A 43 -2.83 -10.94 -20.09
CA ASN A 43 -1.93 -11.16 -21.21
C ASN A 43 -2.71 -11.71 -22.40
N SER A 44 -2.44 -11.20 -23.60
CA SER A 44 -3.02 -11.74 -24.83
C SER A 44 -2.05 -11.64 -26.00
N ASN A 45 -2.21 -12.51 -26.99
CA ASN A 45 -1.43 -12.46 -28.23
C ASN A 45 -1.90 -11.34 -29.19
N PHE A 46 -2.93 -10.60 -28.81
CA PHE A 46 -3.57 -9.60 -29.66
C PHE A 46 -3.38 -8.20 -29.10
N LYS A 47 -3.15 -7.25 -30.00
CA LYS A 47 -2.96 -5.84 -29.66
C LYS A 47 -4.20 -5.21 -29.02
N ASN A 48 -5.38 -5.71 -29.36
CA ASN A 48 -6.66 -5.32 -28.77
C ASN A 48 -7.28 -6.55 -28.09
N LEU A 49 -7.98 -6.33 -26.98
CA LEU A 49 -8.75 -7.37 -26.32
C LEU A 49 -10.09 -7.56 -27.01
N ASP A 50 -10.61 -8.79 -27.01
CA ASP A 50 -12.00 -9.04 -27.33
C ASP A 50 -12.91 -8.46 -26.22
N GLU A 51 -14.13 -8.09 -26.59
CA GLU A 51 -15.10 -7.45 -25.68
C GLU A 51 -15.29 -8.24 -24.38
N LYS A 52 -15.30 -9.58 -24.46
CA LYS A 52 -15.43 -10.45 -23.28
C LYS A 52 -14.22 -10.33 -22.34
N ARG A 53 -13.00 -10.22 -22.87
CA ARG A 53 -11.79 -10.00 -22.06
C ARG A 53 -11.69 -8.57 -21.55
N GLU A 54 -12.16 -7.57 -22.30
CA GLU A 54 -12.27 -6.20 -21.80
C GLU A 54 -13.25 -6.10 -20.63
N GLN A 55 -14.42 -6.71 -20.75
CA GLN A 55 -15.39 -6.81 -19.65
C GLN A 55 -14.79 -7.52 -18.44
N LYS A 56 -14.06 -8.64 -18.65
CA LYS A 56 -13.36 -9.34 -17.57
C LYS A 56 -12.29 -8.47 -16.91
N LEU A 57 -11.50 -7.75 -17.70
CA LEU A 57 -10.48 -6.82 -17.19
C LEU A 57 -11.11 -5.69 -16.38
N GLY A 58 -12.24 -5.15 -16.86
CA GLY A 58 -13.06 -4.16 -16.16
C GLY A 58 -13.59 -4.70 -14.84
N LYS A 59 -14.20 -5.88 -14.85
CA LYS A 59 -14.74 -6.51 -13.64
C LYS A 59 -13.65 -6.76 -12.59
N MET A 60 -12.48 -7.26 -13.00
CA MET A 60 -11.35 -7.46 -12.07
C MET A 60 -10.85 -6.14 -11.48
N ALA A 61 -10.72 -5.08 -12.30
CA ALA A 61 -10.30 -3.78 -11.81
C ALA A 61 -11.31 -3.18 -10.82
N HIS A 62 -12.60 -3.39 -11.10
CA HIS A 62 -13.70 -2.96 -10.24
C HIS A 62 -13.75 -3.74 -8.92
N GLU A 63 -13.71 -5.08 -8.95
CA GLU A 63 -13.65 -5.94 -7.76
C GLU A 63 -12.43 -5.57 -6.87
N ASN A 64 -11.28 -5.29 -7.49
CA ASN A 64 -10.09 -4.81 -6.78
C ASN A 64 -10.29 -3.44 -6.11
N LEU A 65 -11.02 -2.52 -6.76
CA LEU A 65 -11.37 -1.23 -6.18
C LEU A 65 -12.33 -1.40 -4.99
N VAL A 66 -13.40 -2.18 -5.16
CA VAL A 66 -14.40 -2.48 -4.11
C VAL A 66 -13.70 -3.07 -2.88
N SER A 67 -12.83 -4.05 -3.09
CA SER A 67 -12.03 -4.67 -2.02
C SER A 67 -11.17 -3.64 -1.29
N ALA A 68 -10.43 -2.80 -2.03
CA ALA A 68 -9.58 -1.75 -1.45
C ALA A 68 -10.37 -0.71 -0.65
N VAL A 69 -11.55 -0.30 -1.12
CA VAL A 69 -12.42 0.66 -0.42
C VAL A 69 -13.01 0.06 0.85
N LYS A 70 -13.50 -1.20 0.78
CA LYS A 70 -14.01 -1.92 1.96
C LYS A 70 -12.93 -2.13 3.02
N GLU A 71 -11.73 -2.53 2.61
CA GLU A 71 -10.58 -2.68 3.51
C GLU A 71 -10.20 -1.34 4.15
N ALA A 72 -10.13 -0.26 3.35
CA ALA A 72 -9.84 1.07 3.86
C ALA A 72 -10.89 1.55 4.87
N HIS A 73 -12.18 1.29 4.60
CA HIS A 73 -13.28 1.61 5.51
C HIS A 73 -13.20 0.81 6.82
N GLN A 74 -13.03 -0.51 6.74
CA GLN A 74 -12.92 -1.37 7.92
C GLN A 74 -11.69 -1.04 8.79
N ASN A 75 -10.55 -0.76 8.16
CA ASN A 75 -9.34 -0.39 8.88
C ASN A 75 -9.46 1.00 9.54
N ALA A 76 -10.08 1.98 8.86
CA ALA A 76 -10.30 3.31 9.42
C ALA A 76 -11.31 3.31 10.56
N THR A 77 -12.46 2.65 10.39
CA THR A 77 -13.56 2.63 11.37
C THR A 77 -13.28 1.70 12.56
N GLY A 78 -12.72 0.51 12.30
CA GLY A 78 -12.50 -0.50 13.34
C GLY A 78 -11.15 -0.42 14.05
N LYS A 79 -10.11 0.05 13.36
CA LYS A 79 -8.72 0.02 13.87
C LYS A 79 -8.04 1.38 13.93
N ASN A 80 -8.68 2.45 13.46
CA ASN A 80 -8.04 3.77 13.26
C ASN A 80 -6.73 3.69 12.46
N ILE A 81 -6.70 2.79 11.47
CA ILE A 81 -5.59 2.61 10.54
C ILE A 81 -6.02 3.23 9.21
N TYR A 82 -5.35 4.32 8.84
CA TYR A 82 -5.66 5.07 7.64
C TYR A 82 -4.71 4.68 6.50
N VAL A 83 -5.27 4.44 5.32
CA VAL A 83 -4.47 4.17 4.12
C VAL A 83 -3.63 5.39 3.74
N LYS A 84 -2.48 5.16 3.11
CA LYS A 84 -1.54 6.22 2.67
C LYS A 84 -2.15 7.24 1.71
N ALA A 85 -3.29 6.93 1.08
CA ALA A 85 -4.02 7.86 0.22
C ALA A 85 -4.53 9.10 0.98
N PHE A 86 -4.81 8.96 2.29
CA PHE A 86 -5.13 10.09 3.14
C PHE A 86 -3.84 10.81 3.54
N LYS A 87 -3.59 11.97 2.95
CA LYS A 87 -2.41 12.79 3.29
C LYS A 87 -2.53 13.31 4.71
N ASP A 88 -1.47 13.12 5.48
CA ASP A 88 -1.38 13.49 6.89
C ASP A 88 -0.69 14.83 7.14
N GLU A 89 -0.32 15.55 6.08
CA GLU A 89 0.34 16.85 6.19
C GLU A 89 -0.70 17.97 6.24
N CYS A 90 -0.59 18.86 7.23
CA CYS A 90 -1.46 20.01 7.34
C CYS A 90 -1.13 21.06 6.26
N PRO A 91 -2.11 21.56 5.48
CA PRO A 91 -1.86 22.56 4.44
C PRO A 91 -1.44 23.93 4.99
N HIS A 92 -1.66 24.21 6.28
CA HIS A 92 -1.33 25.51 6.89
C HIS A 92 0.07 25.55 7.49
N CYS A 93 0.54 24.46 8.09
CA CYS A 93 1.82 24.42 8.80
C CYS A 93 2.79 23.35 8.28
N HIS A 94 2.38 22.53 7.32
CA HIS A 94 3.19 21.46 6.71
C HIS A 94 3.70 20.41 7.71
N LYS A 95 2.99 20.25 8.83
CA LYS A 95 3.34 19.30 9.88
C LYS A 95 2.54 18.02 9.74
N PRO A 96 3.14 16.84 9.98
CA PRO A 96 2.44 15.56 9.95
C PRO A 96 1.47 15.46 11.13
N GLN A 97 0.44 14.62 10.98
CA GLN A 97 -0.52 14.31 12.04
C GLN A 97 -0.23 12.95 12.70
N SER A 98 -0.56 12.80 13.99
CA SER A 98 -0.26 11.60 14.77
C SER A 98 -0.99 10.34 14.28
N TRP A 99 -2.19 10.47 13.70
CA TRP A 99 -2.96 9.35 13.17
C TRP A 99 -2.29 8.64 11.98
N ALA A 100 -1.35 9.29 11.29
CA ALA A 100 -0.57 8.64 10.24
C ALA A 100 0.41 7.59 10.76
N VAL A 101 0.76 7.67 12.05
CA VAL A 101 1.70 6.76 12.69
C VAL A 101 1.12 5.35 12.82
N SER A 102 -0.20 5.19 13.02
CA SER A 102 -0.85 3.88 13.10
C SER A 102 -0.77 3.14 11.76
N GLY A 103 -1.05 3.83 10.65
CA GLY A 103 -0.90 3.30 9.29
C GLY A 103 0.54 2.89 8.98
N LEU A 104 1.52 3.73 9.33
CA LEU A 104 2.94 3.42 9.13
C LEU A 104 3.42 2.25 9.99
N LYS A 105 2.92 2.10 11.22
CA LYS A 105 3.27 0.99 12.10
C LYS A 105 2.72 -0.34 11.58
N ASN A 106 1.51 -0.33 11.02
CA ASN A 106 0.91 -1.52 10.42
C ASN A 106 1.69 -1.98 9.18
N ASP A 107 2.13 -1.03 8.34
CA ASP A 107 2.87 -1.31 7.11
C ASP A 107 4.39 -1.52 7.34
N MET A 108 4.88 -1.33 8.58
CA MET A 108 6.30 -1.41 8.93
C MET A 108 6.95 -2.75 8.57
N PHE A 109 6.16 -3.84 8.67
CA PHE A 109 6.63 -5.20 8.45
C PHE A 109 6.30 -5.76 7.05
N SER A 110 5.42 -5.11 6.30
CA SER A 110 4.94 -5.63 5.01
C SER A 110 6.10 -5.88 4.03
N THR A 111 6.94 -4.86 3.78
CA THR A 111 8.07 -4.98 2.85
C THR A 111 9.17 -5.94 3.36
N PRO A 112 9.62 -5.88 4.63
CA PRO A 112 10.57 -6.85 5.15
C PRO A 112 10.10 -8.31 5.06
N ILE A 113 8.82 -8.59 5.35
CA ILE A 113 8.26 -9.94 5.24
C ILE A 113 8.32 -10.45 3.80
N VAL A 114 7.98 -9.60 2.82
CA VAL A 114 8.09 -9.96 1.39
C VAL A 114 9.54 -10.28 1.01
N CYS A 115 10.51 -9.49 1.47
CA CYS A 115 11.93 -9.77 1.22
C CYS A 115 12.39 -11.11 1.83
N VAL A 116 11.92 -11.46 3.03
CA VAL A 116 12.22 -12.75 3.66
C VAL A 116 11.62 -13.91 2.85
N ILE A 117 10.36 -13.80 2.44
CA ILE A 117 9.68 -14.82 1.63
C ILE A 117 10.42 -15.01 0.29
N LEU A 118 10.76 -13.91 -0.39
CA LEU A 118 11.53 -13.95 -1.64
C LEU A 118 12.91 -14.58 -1.43
N GLY A 119 13.59 -14.27 -0.33
CA GLY A 119 14.87 -14.87 0.02
C GLY A 119 14.80 -16.38 0.18
N ILE A 120 13.74 -16.89 0.82
CA ILE A 120 13.50 -18.33 0.99
C ILE A 120 13.24 -18.98 -0.37
N ILE A 121 12.38 -18.39 -1.21
CA ILE A 121 12.05 -18.91 -2.54
C ILE A 121 13.28 -18.94 -3.44
N LEU A 122 14.04 -17.84 -3.50
CA LEU A 122 15.24 -17.75 -4.32
C LEU A 122 16.35 -18.68 -3.81
N GLY A 123 16.55 -18.75 -2.49
CA GLY A 123 17.52 -19.66 -1.88
C GLY A 123 17.22 -21.12 -2.19
N ALA A 124 15.96 -21.55 -1.99
CA ALA A 124 15.52 -22.90 -2.35
C ALA A 124 15.66 -23.15 -3.86
N GLY A 125 15.28 -22.18 -4.69
CA GLY A 125 15.44 -22.27 -6.14
C GLY A 125 16.89 -22.47 -6.58
N CYS A 126 17.82 -21.67 -6.04
CA CYS A 126 19.25 -21.83 -6.29
C CYS A 126 19.79 -23.17 -5.78
N TYR A 127 19.27 -23.68 -4.66
CA TYR A 127 19.73 -24.97 -4.13
C TYR A 127 19.29 -26.16 -4.99
N PHE A 128 18.02 -26.19 -5.43
CA PHE A 128 17.45 -27.32 -6.17
C PHE A 128 17.69 -27.28 -7.68
N PHE A 129 17.85 -26.08 -8.28
CA PHE A 129 17.89 -25.92 -9.73
C PHE A 129 19.22 -25.38 -10.28
N ALA A 130 20.13 -24.92 -9.42
CA ALA A 130 21.46 -24.55 -9.88
C ALA A 130 22.31 -25.83 -9.98
N ASP A 131 22.46 -26.36 -11.20
CA ASP A 131 23.31 -27.50 -11.52
C ASP A 131 24.80 -27.10 -11.51
N VAL A 132 25.27 -26.71 -10.31
CA VAL A 132 26.62 -26.22 -10.05
C VAL A 132 27.10 -26.78 -8.71
N GLU A 133 28.37 -27.17 -8.64
CA GLU A 133 28.99 -27.81 -7.45
C GLU A 133 28.85 -26.96 -6.17
N ASN A 134 28.72 -25.64 -6.32
CA ASN A 134 28.59 -24.67 -5.23
C ASN A 134 27.14 -24.21 -4.97
N SER A 135 26.14 -24.99 -5.37
CA SER A 135 24.70 -24.65 -5.24
C SER A 135 24.30 -24.21 -3.83
N LEU A 136 24.83 -24.87 -2.80
CA LEU A 136 24.61 -24.50 -1.39
C LEU A 136 25.16 -23.11 -1.05
N THR A 137 26.38 -22.80 -1.47
CA THR A 137 27.02 -21.51 -1.22
C THR A 137 26.27 -20.37 -1.93
N ILE A 138 25.84 -20.63 -3.17
CA ILE A 138 25.04 -19.68 -3.97
C ILE A 138 23.67 -19.46 -3.33
N ALA A 139 23.01 -20.52 -2.86
CA ALA A 139 21.73 -20.44 -2.17
C ALA A 139 21.82 -19.62 -0.87
N ILE A 140 22.84 -19.86 -0.05
CA ILE A 140 23.09 -19.12 1.19
C ILE A 140 23.39 -17.65 0.87
N ALA A 141 24.21 -17.37 -0.13
CA ALA A 141 24.53 -16.00 -0.54
C ALA A 141 23.27 -15.26 -1.03
N ALA A 142 22.47 -15.89 -1.90
CA ALA A 142 21.24 -15.31 -2.43
C ALA A 142 20.20 -15.03 -1.34
N ALA A 143 19.97 -16.00 -0.44
CA ALA A 143 19.10 -15.82 0.71
C ALA A 143 19.64 -14.74 1.66
N GLY A 144 20.95 -14.77 1.94
CA GLY A 144 21.64 -13.83 2.82
C GLY A 144 21.48 -12.38 2.38
N ILE A 145 21.60 -12.08 1.08
CA ILE A 145 21.36 -10.75 0.53
C ILE A 145 19.92 -10.30 0.83
N CYS A 146 18.93 -11.17 0.62
CA CYS A 146 17.53 -10.84 0.87
C CYS A 146 17.25 -10.57 2.36
N PHE A 147 17.88 -11.32 3.27
CA PHE A 147 17.78 -11.08 4.71
C PHE A 147 18.44 -9.76 5.13
N VAL A 148 19.62 -9.44 4.60
CA VAL A 148 20.30 -8.15 4.88
C VAL A 148 19.43 -6.98 4.39
N LEU A 149 18.85 -7.10 3.20
CA LEU A 149 17.90 -6.10 2.67
C LEU A 149 16.65 -5.99 3.55
N ALA A 150 16.07 -7.10 4.01
CA ALA A 150 14.91 -7.08 4.90
C ALA A 150 15.20 -6.33 6.21
N ILE A 151 16.37 -6.57 6.83
CA ILE A 151 16.82 -5.87 8.04
C ILE A 151 17.00 -4.37 7.74
N GLY A 152 17.67 -4.02 6.64
CA GLY A 152 17.87 -2.62 6.24
C GLY A 152 16.55 -1.86 6.05
N ILE A 153 15.59 -2.46 5.36
CA ILE A 153 14.26 -1.87 5.13
C ILE A 153 13.51 -1.73 6.47
N LEU A 154 13.58 -2.72 7.35
CA LEU A 154 12.94 -2.66 8.66
C LEU A 154 13.50 -1.51 9.50
N LEU A 155 14.83 -1.33 9.53
CA LEU A 155 15.47 -0.21 10.22
C LEU A 155 15.01 1.14 9.67
N LEU A 156 14.95 1.29 8.33
CA LEU A 156 14.44 2.52 7.69
C LEU A 156 12.98 2.80 8.08
N ASN A 157 12.13 1.77 8.11
CA ASN A 157 10.74 1.92 8.53
C ASN A 157 10.62 2.31 10.00
N VAL A 158 11.42 1.72 10.90
CA VAL A 158 11.47 2.09 12.33
C VAL A 158 11.92 3.53 12.50
N ILE A 159 12.97 3.97 11.80
CA ILE A 159 13.43 5.36 11.83
C ILE A 159 12.34 6.31 11.35
N LYS A 160 11.64 5.98 10.26
CA LYS A 160 10.54 6.79 9.71
C LYS A 160 9.39 6.92 10.71
N VAL A 161 8.99 5.83 11.35
CA VAL A 161 7.95 5.82 12.40
C VAL A 161 8.39 6.65 13.61
N SER A 162 9.64 6.48 14.06
CA SER A 162 10.19 7.22 15.20
C SER A 162 10.28 8.73 14.93
N SER A 163 10.74 9.11 13.74
CA SER A 163 10.80 10.51 13.31
C SER A 163 9.42 11.16 13.29
N LYS A 164 8.42 10.51 12.68
CA LYS A 164 7.05 11.04 12.69
C LYS A 164 6.48 11.10 14.10
N LYS A 165 6.68 10.06 14.92
CA LYS A 165 6.24 10.05 16.33
C LYS A 165 6.83 11.21 17.13
N LYS A 166 8.11 11.55 16.91
CA LYS A 166 8.78 12.70 17.54
C LYS A 166 8.21 14.03 17.06
N GLN A 167 7.90 14.15 15.77
CA GLN A 167 7.30 15.38 15.23
C GLN A 167 5.88 15.61 15.72
N THR A 168 5.14 14.53 16.01
CA THR A 168 3.76 14.59 16.49
C THR A 168 3.65 14.48 18.01
N SER A 169 4.75 14.36 18.76
CA SER A 169 4.70 14.19 20.22
C SER A 169 4.36 15.48 20.97
N THR A 170 4.62 16.64 20.35
CA THR A 170 4.33 17.96 20.92
C THR A 170 2.87 18.39 20.72
N ALA A 171 2.08 17.60 19.99
CA ALA A 171 0.66 17.84 19.82
C ALA A 171 -0.08 17.73 21.17
N THR A 172 -0.78 18.79 21.55
CA THR A 172 -1.56 18.84 22.80
C THR A 172 -2.84 18.01 22.70
N GLN A 173 -3.38 17.87 21.49
CA GLN A 173 -4.55 17.04 21.19
C GLN A 173 -4.25 16.14 20.00
N LYS A 174 -4.68 14.89 20.08
CA LYS A 174 -4.59 13.94 18.98
C LYS A 174 -5.96 13.84 18.32
N ASN A 175 -6.05 14.37 17.11
CA ASN A 175 -7.30 14.43 16.37
C ASN A 175 -7.26 13.40 15.24
N THR A 176 -8.37 12.71 15.01
CA THR A 176 -8.52 11.80 13.87
C THR A 176 -9.16 12.52 12.68
N PRO A 177 -8.88 12.10 11.44
CA PRO A 177 -9.55 12.65 10.28
C PRO A 177 -11.01 12.20 10.23
N VAL A 178 -11.87 13.12 9.81
CA VAL A 178 -13.27 12.83 9.47
C VAL A 178 -13.30 12.49 7.99
N ILE A 179 -13.69 11.25 7.68
CA ILE A 179 -13.76 10.73 6.31
C ILE A 179 -15.23 10.61 5.90
N GLU A 180 -15.58 11.18 4.75
CA GLU A 180 -16.95 11.19 4.24
C GLU A 180 -17.23 9.90 3.45
N TRP A 181 -17.44 8.79 4.17
CA TRP A 181 -17.74 7.48 3.57
C TRP A 181 -19.06 7.46 2.79
N SER A 182 -19.98 8.37 3.08
CA SER A 182 -21.22 8.57 2.31
C SER A 182 -20.96 8.83 0.82
N ALA A 183 -19.83 9.46 0.47
CA ALA A 183 -19.44 9.71 -0.91
C ALA A 183 -19.12 8.43 -1.71
N VAL A 184 -18.86 7.31 -1.03
CA VAL A 184 -18.54 6.02 -1.62
C VAL A 184 -19.46 4.90 -1.13
N GLN A 185 -20.63 5.25 -0.59
CA GLN A 185 -21.58 4.31 -0.01
C GLN A 185 -22.07 3.26 -1.03
N ASN A 186 -22.18 3.65 -2.30
CA ASN A 186 -22.53 2.75 -3.39
C ASN A 186 -21.54 1.58 -3.49
N ILE A 187 -20.23 1.87 -3.43
CA ILE A 187 -19.17 0.85 -3.47
C ILE A 187 -19.14 0.01 -2.19
N LEU A 188 -19.43 0.61 -1.04
CA LEU A 188 -19.46 -0.09 0.24
C LEU A 188 -20.63 -1.09 0.36
N ASN A 189 -21.72 -0.86 -0.38
CA ASN A 189 -22.93 -1.68 -0.34
C ASN A 189 -22.94 -2.85 -1.36
N GLU A 190 -22.01 -2.85 -2.32
CA GLU A 190 -21.72 -4.01 -3.16
C GLU A 190 -21.10 -5.15 -2.34
#